data_AF-A0A3N5ZU49-F1
#
_entry.id   AF-A0A3N5ZU49-F1
#
_cell.length_a   1.000
_cell.length_b   1.000
_cell.length_c   1.000
_cell.angle_alpha   90.00
_cell.angle_beta   90.00
_cell.angle_gamma   90.00
#
_symmetry.space_group_name_H-M   'P 1'
#
loop_
_entity.id
_entity.type
_entity.pdbx_description
1 polymer ?
#
loop_
_entity_poly.entity_id
_entity_poly.type
_entity_poly.pdbx_seq_one_letter_code
_entity_poly.pdbx_strand_id
1 'polypeptide(L)' 'MNNKKITAEERKKNHIIDHLMNLGVFKVNDKQLYQVSLEELMKEYKKHIN' A
#
# COMPACT_ATOMS: atom_id res chain seq x y z
N MET A 1 -24.79 -2.29 10.85
CA MET A 1 -23.42 -1.81 10.54
C MET A 1 -22.62 -2.99 10.03
N ASN A 2 -22.16 -2.95 8.78
CA ASN A 2 -21.46 -4.08 8.17
C ASN A 2 -20.06 -4.22 8.80
N ASN A 3 -19.89 -5.20 9.68
CA ASN A 3 -18.59 -5.62 10.20
C ASN A 3 -17.78 -6.25 9.05
N LYS A 4 -17.25 -5.45 8.14
CA LYS A 4 -16.18 -5.89 7.23
C LYS A 4 -14.99 -6.26 8.10
N LYS A 5 -14.78 -7.56 8.31
CA LYS A 5 -13.54 -8.07 8.89
C LYS A 5 -12.40 -7.66 7.96
N ILE A 6 -11.59 -6.70 8.40
CA ILE A 6 -10.35 -6.33 7.69
C ILE A 6 -9.47 -7.58 7.64
N THR A 7 -9.16 -8.05 6.44
CA THR A 7 -8.33 -9.24 6.25
C THR A 7 -6.88 -8.95 6.62
N ALA A 8 -6.09 -10.00 6.89
CA ALA A 8 -4.65 -9.83 7.11
C ALA A 8 -3.95 -9.17 5.89
N GLU A 9 -4.44 -9.44 4.69
CA GLU A 9 -3.95 -8.83 3.45
C GLU A 9 -4.26 -7.33 3.38
N GLU A 10 -5.47 -6.90 3.74
CA GLU A 10 -5.84 -5.48 3.79
C GLU A 10 -5.00 -4.73 4.83
N ARG A 11 -4.73 -5.34 6.00
CA ARG A 11 -3.82 -4.75 7.00
C ARG A 11 -2.42 -4.57 6.44
N LYS A 12 -1.88 -5.59 5.77
CA LYS A 12 -0.55 -5.54 5.14
C LYS A 12 -0.51 -4.47 4.05
N LYS A 13 -1.56 -4.36 3.24
CA LYS A 13 -1.70 -3.33 2.21
C LYS A 13 -1.63 -1.93 2.83
N ASN A 14 -2.46 -1.67 3.85
CA ASN A 14 -2.49 -0.37 4.52
C ASN A 14 -1.14 -0.02 5.14
N HIS A 15 -0.47 -0.96 5.80
CA HIS A 15 0.85 -0.73 6.38
C HIS A 15 1.90 -0.32 5.32
N ILE A 16 1.87 -0.95 4.14
CA ILE A 16 2.77 -0.58 3.04
C ILE A 16 2.43 0.82 2.50
N ILE A 17 1.14 1.13 2.34
CA ILE A 17 0.69 2.45 1.89
C ILE A 17 1.16 3.53 2.87
N ASP A 18 0.94 3.34 4.18
CA ASP A 18 1.35 4.30 5.20
C ASP A 18 2.87 4.55 5.17
N HIS A 19 3.65 3.49 4.98
CA HIS A 19 5.10 3.63 4.85
C HIS A 19 5.52 4.40 3.60
N LEU A 20 4.94 4.08 2.45
CA LEU A 20 5.19 4.81 1.20
C LEU A 20 4.79 6.29 1.30
N MET A 21 3.66 6.58 1.95
CA MET A 21 3.22 7.96 2.21
C MET A 21 4.21 8.72 3.11
N ASN A 22 4.73 8.07 4.16
CA ASN A 22 5.73 8.67 5.04
C ASN A 22 7.05 8.98 4.32
N LEU A 23 7.36 8.25 3.23
CA LEU A 23 8.50 8.51 2.34
C LEU A 23 8.20 9.58 1.27
N GLY A 24 6.99 10.14 1.24
CA GLY A 24 6.57 11.11 0.23
C GLY A 24 6.13 10.49 -1.11
N VAL A 25 5.95 9.16 -1.15
CA VAL A 25 5.43 8.45 -2.32
C VAL A 25 3.91 8.41 -2.23
N PHE A 26 3.21 9.08 -3.14
CA PHE A 26 1.74 9.12 -3.16
C PHE A 26 1.12 8.36 -4.34
N LYS A 27 1.94 8.04 -5.35
CA LYS A 27 1.51 7.39 -6.58
C LYS A 27 2.56 6.38 -7.05
N VAL A 28 2.08 5.31 -7.69
CA VAL A 28 2.90 4.30 -8.37
C VAL A 28 2.28 4.07 -9.74
N ASN A 29 3.08 4.15 -10.80
CA ASN A 29 2.62 4.01 -12.20
C ASN A 29 1.39 4.89 -12.51
N ASP A 30 1.46 6.17 -12.15
CA ASP A 30 0.38 7.17 -12.28
C ASP A 30 -0.93 6.87 -11.53
N LYS A 31 -0.99 5.78 -10.76
CA LYS A 31 -2.13 5.41 -9.92
C LYS A 31 -1.88 5.81 -8.47
N GLN A 32 -2.92 6.24 -7.76
CA GLN A 32 -2.82 6.48 -6.32
C GLN A 32 -2.57 5.17 -5.57
N LEU A 33 -1.82 5.20 -4.47
CA LEU A 33 -1.46 3.99 -3.69
C LEU A 33 -2.68 3.11 -3.32
N TYR A 34 -3.81 3.71 -2.99
CA TYR A 34 -5.04 2.96 -2.67
C TYR A 34 -5.64 2.19 -3.86
N GLN A 35 -5.40 2.69 -5.08
CA GLN A 35 -5.86 2.09 -6.34
C GLN A 35 -4.89 1.02 -6.87
N VAL A 36 -3.71 0.91 -6.28
CA VAL A 36 -2.64 0.01 -6.70
C VAL A 36 -2.83 -1.35 -6.03
N SER A 37 -2.42 -2.42 -6.70
CA SER A 37 -2.48 -3.78 -6.15
C SER A 37 -1.44 -3.99 -5.03
N LEU A 38 -1.66 -4.96 -4.13
CA LEU A 38 -0.70 -5.27 -3.07
C LEU A 38 0.67 -5.68 -3.65
N GLU A 39 0.69 -6.39 -4.78
CA GLU A 39 1.93 -6.81 -5.43
C GLU A 39 2.76 -5.61 -5.93
N GLU A 40 2.11 -4.65 -6.60
CA GLU A 40 2.76 -3.43 -7.05
C GLU A 40 3.23 -2.56 -5.88
N LEU A 41 2.42 -2.43 -4.83
CA LEU A 41 2.81 -1.73 -3.59
C LEU A 41 4.03 -2.38 -2.95
N MET A 42 4.09 -3.72 -2.90
CA MET A 42 5.26 -4.45 -2.39
C MET A 42 6.50 -4.26 -3.27
N LYS A 43 6.35 -4.23 -4.59
CA LYS A 43 7.45 -3.95 -5.51
C LYS A 43 8.01 -2.56 -5.28
N GLU A 44 7.14 -1.57 -5.13
CA GLU A 44 7.58 -0.20 -4.85
C GLU A 44 8.23 -0.09 -3.48
N TYR A 45 7.58 -0.61 -2.43
CA TYR A 45 8.14 -0.65 -1.08
C TYR A 45 9.57 -1.22 -1.05
N LYS A 46 9.80 -2.35 -1.74
CA LYS A 46 11.14 -2.96 -1.85
C LYS A 46 12.20 -2.07 -2.48
N LYS A 47 11.84 -1.10 -3.33
CA LYS A 47 12.80 -0.15 -3.90
C LYS A 47 13.24 0.93 -2.91
N HIS A 48 12.41 1.23 -1.91
CA HIS A 48 12.68 2.29 -0.93
C HIS A 48 13.30 1.79 0.37
N ILE A 49 13.22 0.48 0.65
CA ILE A 49 13.83 -0.15 1.84
C ILE A 49 15.22 -0.76 1.57
N ASN A 50 15.77 -0.58 0.38
CA ASN A 50 17.07 -1.12 -0.05
C ASN A 50 18.01 0.00 -0.46
#